data_AF-A0A258Q3Y7-F1
#
_entry.id   AF-A0A258Q3Y7-F1
#
_cell.length_a   1.000
_cell.length_b   1.000
_cell.length_c   1.000
_cell.angle_alpha   90.00
_cell.angle_beta   90.00
_cell.angle_gamma   90.00
#
_symmetry.space_group_name_H-M   'P 1'
#
loop_
_entity.id
_entity.type
_entity.pdbx_description
1 polymer ?
#
loop_
_entity_poly.entity_id
_entity_poly.type
_entity_poly.pdbx_seq_one_letter_code
_entity_poly.pdbx_strand_id
1 'polypeptide(L)'
;MKLLFLLFFISSVLSACATRPAPKAIEVNTTVVESNVSSTIESNSGITLLPVPIEVMIQPIIACESYSKLDTDGQKKQWVETQQILAKNKQDLLHRIKHACMYALPSSYMKDALKAHVLLQSLREDDTLASPEKAFINHLYMFNNENIKQMQRMRDDVRTIDILNQKYETLEKKYDASEQKLMQLKNIEKKLNVR
;
A
#
# COMPACT_ATOMS: atom_id res chain seq x y z
N MET A 1 31.04 27.60 -3.72
CA MET A 1 30.07 27.24 -4.77
C MET A 1 29.65 25.76 -4.77
N LYS A 2 29.85 24.98 -3.69
CA LYS A 2 29.41 23.57 -3.63
C LYS A 2 28.08 23.36 -2.89
N LEU A 3 27.64 24.35 -2.10
CA LEU A 3 26.37 24.29 -1.35
C LEU A 3 25.13 24.62 -2.20
N LEU A 4 25.31 25.35 -3.30
CA LEU A 4 24.21 25.79 -4.17
C LEU A 4 23.73 24.68 -5.12
N PHE A 5 24.60 23.73 -5.49
CA PHE A 5 24.23 22.61 -6.34
C PHE A 5 23.45 21.51 -5.60
N LEU A 6 23.64 21.38 -4.27
CA LEU A 6 22.89 20.41 -3.46
C LEU A 6 21.41 20.83 -3.27
N LEU A 7 21.12 22.13 -3.28
CA LEU A 7 19.76 22.65 -3.12
C LEU A 7 18.92 22.56 -4.42
N PHE A 8 19.55 22.49 -5.59
CA PHE A 8 18.82 22.40 -6.87
C PHE A 8 18.33 20.98 -7.22
N PHE A 9 18.90 19.93 -6.61
CA PHE A 9 18.47 18.55 -6.85
C PHE A 9 17.29 18.10 -5.98
N ILE A 10 16.96 18.84 -4.90
CA ILE A 10 15.85 18.49 -4.00
C ILE A 10 14.53 19.10 -4.49
N SER A 11 14.56 20.14 -5.35
CA SER A 11 13.35 20.85 -5.82
C SER A 11 12.69 20.25 -7.07
N SER A 12 13.29 19.25 -7.72
CA SER A 12 12.85 18.75 -9.04
C SER A 12 11.97 17.49 -9.01
N VAL A 13 11.58 16.97 -7.84
CA VAL A 13 10.75 15.75 -7.72
C VAL A 13 9.30 16.02 -7.27
N LEU A 14 8.87 17.28 -7.22
CA LEU A 14 7.50 17.67 -6.83
C LEU A 14 6.83 18.54 -7.90
N SER A 15 6.54 17.95 -9.07
CA SER A 15 5.54 18.49 -10.01
C SER A 15 5.09 17.42 -11.01
N ALA A 16 4.19 16.54 -10.55
CA ALA A 16 3.35 15.74 -11.43
C ALA A 16 2.08 15.30 -10.70
N CYS A 17 1.17 16.23 -10.42
CA CYS A 17 -0.26 15.94 -10.30
C CYS A 17 -1.01 17.10 -10.94
N ALA A 18 -1.33 16.90 -12.21
CA ALA A 18 -2.11 17.81 -13.03
C ALA A 18 -3.53 17.96 -12.48
N THR A 19 -3.96 19.22 -12.46
CA THR A 19 -5.30 19.73 -12.28
C THR A 19 -6.32 19.02 -13.18
N ARG A 20 -7.47 18.62 -12.63
CA ARG A 20 -8.69 18.42 -13.42
C ARG A 20 -9.84 19.16 -12.73
N PRO A 21 -10.59 20.02 -13.46
CA PRO A 21 -11.58 20.91 -12.89
C PRO A 21 -12.86 20.17 -12.47
N ALA A 22 -13.46 20.67 -11.39
CA ALA A 22 -14.79 20.33 -10.93
C ALA A 22 -15.88 20.71 -11.96
N PRO A 23 -16.93 19.89 -12.14
CA PRO A 23 -18.23 20.37 -12.54
C PRO A 23 -19.10 20.67 -11.31
N LYS A 24 -19.90 21.72 -11.50
CA LYS A 24 -20.65 22.50 -10.51
C LYS A 24 -21.76 21.72 -9.82
N ALA A 25 -22.05 22.20 -8.61
CA ALA A 25 -23.27 21.93 -7.86
C ALA A 25 -24.54 22.20 -8.70
N ILE A 26 -25.51 21.31 -8.58
CA ILE A 26 -26.92 21.60 -8.84
C ILE A 26 -27.61 21.51 -7.48
N GLU A 27 -27.95 22.66 -6.91
CA GLU A 27 -29.00 22.79 -5.90
C GLU A 27 -30.34 22.56 -6.60
N VAL A 28 -31.14 21.59 -6.14
CA VAL A 28 -32.61 21.65 -6.24
C VAL A 28 -33.20 21.16 -4.93
N ASN A 29 -34.10 21.99 -4.41
CA ASN A 29 -34.80 21.93 -3.14
C ASN A 29 -35.64 20.68 -2.90
N THR A 30 -35.76 20.34 -1.61
CA THR A 30 -36.96 19.93 -0.86
C THR A 30 -38.20 19.52 -1.68
N THR A 31 -38.68 18.28 -1.51
CA THR A 31 -40.08 17.99 -1.13
C THR A 31 -40.29 16.51 -0.81
N VAL A 32 -40.87 16.27 0.37
CA VAL A 32 -41.52 15.03 0.81
C VAL A 32 -42.72 14.74 -0.09
N VAL A 33 -42.82 13.54 -0.67
CA VAL A 33 -44.11 12.91 -1.02
C VAL A 33 -43.97 11.37 -0.97
N GLU A 34 -44.71 10.75 -0.06
CA GLU A 34 -45.08 9.33 -0.09
C GLU A 34 -45.76 8.98 -1.41
N SER A 35 -45.38 7.87 -2.04
CA SER A 35 -46.30 7.18 -2.94
C SER A 35 -46.08 5.68 -2.90
N ASN A 36 -46.95 5.06 -2.12
CA ASN A 36 -47.46 3.71 -2.32
C ASN A 36 -47.73 3.45 -3.82
N VAL A 37 -47.05 2.47 -4.42
CA VAL A 37 -47.53 1.83 -5.64
C VAL A 37 -47.38 0.32 -5.48
N SER A 38 -48.47 -0.28 -5.01
CA SER A 38 -48.82 -1.66 -5.27
C SER A 38 -48.88 -1.89 -6.78
N SER A 39 -48.15 -2.86 -7.28
CA SER A 39 -48.48 -3.51 -8.56
C SER A 39 -48.27 -5.02 -8.41
N THR A 40 -49.39 -5.69 -8.16
CA THR A 40 -49.62 -7.10 -8.37
C THR A 40 -49.45 -7.41 -9.87
N ILE A 41 -48.50 -8.28 -10.21
CA ILE A 41 -48.55 -9.08 -11.43
C ILE A 41 -48.20 -10.52 -11.03
N GLU A 42 -49.24 -11.34 -10.90
CA GLU A 42 -49.12 -12.79 -10.98
C GLU A 42 -48.92 -13.18 -12.45
N SER A 43 -47.85 -13.92 -12.74
CA SER A 43 -47.71 -14.72 -13.95
C SER A 43 -46.74 -15.87 -13.68
N ASN A 44 -47.27 -17.07 -13.85
CA ASN A 44 -46.71 -18.36 -13.45
C ASN A 44 -45.42 -18.77 -14.18
N SER A 45 -44.68 -19.65 -13.48
CA SER A 45 -43.67 -20.60 -13.96
C SER A 45 -42.20 -20.13 -13.98
N GLY A 46 -41.45 -20.64 -13.00
CA GLY A 46 -40.06 -21.05 -13.19
C GLY A 46 -39.00 -20.12 -12.59
N ILE A 47 -38.62 -20.42 -11.35
CA ILE A 47 -37.43 -19.93 -10.64
C ILE A 47 -37.45 -18.42 -10.36
N THR A 48 -38.04 -18.07 -9.21
CA THR A 48 -37.73 -16.82 -8.53
C THR A 48 -36.28 -16.89 -8.06
N LEU A 49 -35.34 -16.38 -8.86
CA LEU A 49 -34.03 -15.99 -8.36
C LEU A 49 -34.27 -14.79 -7.45
N LEU A 50 -34.61 -15.06 -6.19
CA LEU A 50 -34.47 -14.05 -5.13
C LEU A 50 -33.05 -13.49 -5.29
N PRO A 51 -32.87 -12.16 -5.48
CA PRO A 51 -31.55 -11.59 -5.39
C PRO A 51 -31.01 -11.99 -4.02
N VAL A 52 -29.97 -12.84 -4.01
CA VAL A 52 -29.25 -13.17 -2.78
C VAL A 52 -28.93 -11.82 -2.13
N PRO A 53 -29.32 -11.59 -0.86
CA PRO A 53 -29.07 -10.33 -0.21
C PRO A 53 -27.57 -10.00 -0.29
N ILE A 54 -27.24 -9.02 -1.12
CA ILE A 54 -25.88 -8.51 -1.36
C ILE A 54 -25.28 -7.99 -0.02
N GLU A 55 -26.13 -7.80 0.98
CA GLU A 55 -25.89 -7.18 2.28
C GLU A 55 -24.89 -7.93 3.18
N VAL A 56 -24.77 -9.26 3.07
CA VAL A 56 -23.78 -10.04 3.86
C VAL A 56 -22.40 -10.03 3.20
N MET A 57 -22.37 -9.90 1.87
CA MET A 57 -21.17 -9.92 1.03
C MET A 57 -20.23 -8.72 1.26
N ILE A 58 -20.80 -7.63 1.77
CA ILE A 58 -20.20 -6.30 1.79
C ILE A 58 -19.39 -6.07 3.07
N GLN A 59 -19.72 -6.75 4.18
CA GLN A 59 -19.23 -6.37 5.50
C GLN A 59 -17.70 -6.49 5.67
N PRO A 60 -17.04 -7.61 5.28
CA PRO A 60 -15.59 -7.71 5.44
C PRO A 60 -14.86 -6.75 4.51
N ILE A 61 -15.32 -6.59 3.26
CA ILE A 61 -14.70 -5.72 2.27
C ILE A 61 -14.81 -4.25 2.69
N ILE A 62 -15.99 -3.80 3.10
CA ILE A 62 -16.21 -2.45 3.64
C ILE A 62 -15.40 -2.24 4.92
N ALA A 63 -15.27 -3.25 5.79
CA ALA A 63 -14.47 -3.12 6.99
C ALA A 63 -12.99 -2.88 6.65
N CYS A 64 -12.45 -3.56 5.63
CA CYS A 64 -11.08 -3.35 5.17
C CYS A 64 -10.89 -1.97 4.55
N GLU A 65 -11.84 -1.52 3.73
CA GLU A 65 -11.81 -0.17 3.14
C GLU A 65 -11.93 0.92 4.21
N SER A 66 -12.82 0.76 5.18
CA SER A 66 -13.04 1.72 6.27
C SER A 66 -11.79 1.84 7.15
N TYR A 67 -11.18 0.70 7.50
CA TYR A 67 -9.91 0.66 8.25
C TYR A 67 -8.80 1.46 7.54
N SER A 68 -8.70 1.32 6.22
CA SER A 68 -7.67 2.00 5.43
C SER A 68 -7.77 3.53 5.43
N LYS A 69 -8.97 4.07 5.73
CA LYS A 69 -9.25 5.51 5.78
C LYS A 69 -9.08 6.10 7.19
N LEU A 70 -8.87 5.26 8.20
CA LEU A 70 -8.64 5.72 9.57
C LEU A 70 -7.22 6.29 9.72
N ASP A 71 -7.07 7.17 10.69
CA ASP A 71 -5.79 7.63 11.19
C ASP A 71 -5.04 6.51 11.95
N THR A 72 -3.77 6.72 12.27
CA THR A 72 -2.94 5.69 12.91
C THR A 72 -3.47 5.23 14.26
N ASP A 73 -4.09 6.14 15.03
CA ASP A 73 -4.62 5.78 16.34
C ASP A 73 -5.98 5.08 16.23
N GLY A 74 -6.83 5.48 15.29
CA GLY A 74 -8.04 4.74 14.91
C GLY A 74 -7.73 3.32 14.44
N GLN A 75 -6.70 3.15 13.61
CA GLN A 75 -6.24 1.85 13.14
C GLN A 75 -5.74 0.95 14.28
N LYS A 76 -4.98 1.49 15.25
CA LYS A 76 -4.56 0.72 16.44
C LYS A 76 -5.76 0.28 17.27
N LYS A 77 -6.71 1.19 17.53
CA LYS A 77 -7.92 0.90 18.32
C LYS A 77 -8.72 -0.24 17.68
N GLN A 78 -9.00 -0.13 16.38
CA GLN A 78 -9.78 -1.14 15.66
C GLN A 78 -9.05 -2.49 15.59
N TRP A 79 -7.71 -2.49 15.55
CA TRP A 79 -6.91 -3.71 15.62
C TRP A 79 -7.03 -4.38 17.00
N VAL A 80 -6.91 -3.62 18.10
CA VAL A 80 -7.08 -4.16 19.46
C VAL A 80 -8.49 -4.74 19.66
N GLU A 81 -9.52 -4.03 19.21
CA GLU A 81 -10.91 -4.51 19.27
C GLU A 81 -11.09 -5.83 18.52
N THR A 82 -10.53 -5.91 17.31
CA THR A 82 -10.60 -7.12 16.48
C THR A 82 -9.90 -8.29 17.14
N GLN A 83 -8.73 -8.05 17.77
CA GLN A 83 -8.00 -9.07 18.51
C GLN A 83 -8.75 -9.53 19.77
N GLN A 84 -9.40 -8.63 20.49
CA GLN A 84 -10.22 -8.97 21.65
C GLN A 84 -11.43 -9.83 21.26
N ILE A 85 -12.06 -9.53 20.13
CA ILE A 85 -13.19 -10.32 19.61
C ILE A 85 -12.71 -11.71 19.18
N LEU A 86 -11.60 -11.80 18.46
CA LEU A 86 -10.99 -13.08 18.08
C LEU A 86 -10.51 -13.91 19.28
N ALA A 87 -10.08 -13.26 20.35
CA ALA A 87 -9.72 -13.95 21.59
C ALA A 87 -10.95 -14.61 22.25
N LYS A 88 -12.13 -13.99 22.14
CA LYS A 88 -13.40 -14.53 22.63
C LYS A 88 -13.98 -15.59 21.69
N ASN A 89 -13.89 -15.36 20.38
CA ASN A 89 -14.36 -16.27 19.35
C ASN A 89 -13.34 -16.36 18.21
N LYS A 90 -12.51 -17.41 18.24
CA LYS A 90 -11.47 -17.65 17.23
C LYS A 90 -12.04 -18.02 15.85
N GLN A 91 -13.29 -18.45 15.78
CA GLN A 91 -13.93 -18.90 14.55
C GLN A 91 -14.83 -17.85 13.90
N ASP A 92 -14.82 -16.61 14.43
CA ASP A 92 -15.54 -15.51 13.81
C ASP A 92 -14.91 -15.12 12.46
N LEU A 93 -15.54 -15.56 11.37
CA LEU A 93 -15.06 -15.36 10.01
C LEU A 93 -14.87 -13.88 9.68
N LEU A 94 -15.81 -13.01 10.07
CA LEU A 94 -15.76 -11.58 9.78
C LEU A 94 -14.49 -10.96 10.39
N HIS A 95 -14.24 -11.27 11.66
CA HIS A 95 -13.07 -10.74 12.36
C HIS A 95 -11.77 -11.39 11.90
N ARG A 96 -11.78 -12.66 11.46
CA ARG A 96 -10.60 -13.30 10.85
C ARG A 96 -10.23 -12.62 9.53
N ILE A 97 -11.20 -12.34 8.66
CA ILE A 97 -10.97 -11.63 7.38
C ILE A 97 -10.47 -10.21 7.66
N LYS A 98 -11.14 -9.48 8.57
CA LYS A 98 -10.74 -8.13 8.96
C LYS A 98 -9.32 -8.10 9.51
N HIS A 99 -8.96 -9.06 10.36
CA HIS A 99 -7.62 -9.19 10.91
C HIS A 99 -6.57 -9.47 9.83
N ALA A 100 -6.87 -10.34 8.86
CA ALA A 100 -5.99 -10.60 7.72
C ALA A 100 -5.80 -9.34 6.85
N CYS A 101 -6.87 -8.58 6.58
CA CYS A 101 -6.81 -7.30 5.88
C CYS A 101 -5.90 -6.29 6.59
N MET A 102 -6.03 -6.16 7.92
CA MET A 102 -5.20 -5.23 8.69
C MET A 102 -3.70 -5.51 8.51
N TYR A 103 -3.29 -6.77 8.32
CA TYR A 103 -1.88 -7.07 8.05
C TYR A 103 -1.48 -6.90 6.57
N ALA A 104 -2.41 -7.15 5.65
CA ALA A 104 -2.15 -7.16 4.21
C ALA A 104 -2.12 -5.76 3.58
N LEU A 105 -2.87 -4.79 4.12
CA LEU A 105 -3.04 -3.48 3.51
C LEU A 105 -1.77 -2.61 3.60
N PRO A 106 -1.34 -1.93 2.51
CA PRO A 106 -0.17 -1.06 2.52
C PRO A 106 -0.30 0.17 3.44
N SER A 107 -1.51 0.71 3.53
CA SER A 107 -1.87 1.86 4.37
C SER A 107 -2.08 1.49 5.84
N SER A 108 -1.98 0.20 6.18
CA SER A 108 -2.11 -0.24 7.55
C SER A 108 -0.90 0.11 8.39
N TYR A 109 -1.16 0.63 9.59
CA TYR A 109 -0.19 0.78 10.65
C TYR A 109 0.41 -0.56 11.09
N MET A 110 -0.41 -1.63 11.09
CA MET A 110 -0.01 -2.96 11.54
C MET A 110 0.51 -3.86 10.40
N LYS A 111 0.88 -3.31 9.24
CA LYS A 111 1.28 -4.11 8.08
C LYS A 111 2.37 -5.14 8.40
N ASP A 112 2.11 -6.39 8.05
CA ASP A 112 3.06 -7.50 8.19
C ASP A 112 2.71 -8.56 7.14
N ALA A 113 3.45 -8.53 6.03
CA ALA A 113 3.17 -9.36 4.87
C ALA A 113 3.28 -10.86 5.19
N LEU A 114 4.14 -11.26 6.13
CA LEU A 114 4.31 -12.67 6.51
C LEU A 114 3.13 -13.14 7.36
N LYS A 115 2.71 -12.35 8.36
CA LYS A 115 1.53 -12.68 9.15
C LYS A 115 0.26 -12.68 8.31
N ALA A 116 0.12 -11.68 7.42
CA ALA A 116 -0.97 -11.65 6.45
C ALA A 116 -1.03 -12.93 5.61
N HIS A 117 0.12 -13.41 5.12
CA HIS A 117 0.18 -14.61 4.29
C HIS A 117 -0.37 -15.84 5.02
N VAL A 118 0.05 -16.07 6.27
CA VAL A 118 -0.40 -17.19 7.10
C VAL A 118 -1.92 -17.12 7.34
N LEU A 119 -2.42 -15.94 7.71
CA LEU A 119 -3.84 -15.74 7.98
C LEU A 119 -4.69 -15.93 6.71
N LEU A 120 -4.26 -15.35 5.59
CA LEU A 120 -4.95 -15.47 4.31
C LEU A 120 -4.91 -16.90 3.79
N GLN A 121 -3.81 -17.62 3.96
CA GLN A 121 -3.74 -19.04 3.59
C GLN A 121 -4.76 -19.86 4.39
N SER A 122 -4.84 -19.66 5.71
CA SER A 122 -5.83 -20.35 6.55
C SER A 122 -7.28 -20.05 6.16
N LEU A 123 -7.54 -18.85 5.64
CA LEU A 123 -8.88 -18.43 5.18
C LEU A 123 -9.21 -18.97 3.78
N ARG A 124 -8.21 -19.25 2.94
CA ARG A 124 -8.42 -19.84 1.61
C ARG A 124 -8.79 -21.32 1.67
N GLU A 125 -8.25 -22.02 2.67
CA GLU A 125 -8.47 -23.43 2.95
C GLU A 125 -9.79 -23.68 3.69
N ASP A 126 -10.49 -22.62 4.11
CA ASP A 126 -11.75 -22.70 4.84
C ASP A 126 -12.92 -22.86 3.86
N ASP A 127 -13.62 -24.00 3.97
CA ASP A 127 -14.72 -24.38 3.09
C ASP A 127 -16.06 -23.73 3.47
N THR A 128 -16.11 -23.02 4.60
CA THR A 128 -17.34 -22.34 5.06
C THR A 128 -17.58 -21.01 4.35
N LEU A 129 -16.62 -20.53 3.57
CA LEU A 129 -16.69 -19.24 2.90
C LEU A 129 -17.62 -19.26 1.69
N ALA A 130 -18.38 -18.17 1.54
CA ALA A 130 -19.12 -17.93 0.33
C ALA A 130 -18.17 -17.66 -0.85
N SER A 131 -18.60 -18.01 -2.06
CA SER A 131 -17.85 -17.75 -3.31
C SER A 131 -17.26 -16.32 -3.42
N PRO A 132 -17.99 -15.23 -3.11
CA PRO A 132 -17.44 -13.88 -3.21
C PRO A 132 -16.37 -13.59 -2.15
N GLU A 133 -16.52 -14.08 -0.92
CA GLU A 133 -15.51 -13.92 0.13
C GLU A 133 -14.23 -14.67 -0.24
N LYS A 134 -14.37 -15.88 -0.79
CA LYS A 134 -13.25 -16.66 -1.32
C LYS A 134 -12.53 -15.94 -2.46
N ALA A 135 -13.27 -15.29 -3.36
CA ALA A 135 -12.71 -14.47 -4.43
C ALA A 135 -11.93 -13.26 -3.88
N PHE A 136 -12.48 -12.56 -2.88
CA PHE A 136 -11.83 -11.43 -2.22
C PHE A 136 -10.53 -11.86 -1.52
N ILE A 137 -10.58 -12.94 -0.73
CA ILE A 137 -9.41 -13.45 -0.01
C ILE A 137 -8.34 -13.95 -0.98
N ASN A 138 -8.71 -14.59 -2.09
CA ASN A 138 -7.77 -14.93 -3.14
C ASN A 138 -7.09 -13.69 -3.73
N HIS A 139 -7.83 -12.63 -4.01
CA HIS A 139 -7.26 -11.36 -4.47
C HIS A 139 -6.27 -10.78 -3.46
N LEU A 140 -6.66 -10.75 -2.19
CA LEU A 140 -5.83 -10.23 -1.12
C LEU A 140 -4.57 -11.07 -0.91
N TYR A 141 -4.67 -12.39 -1.06
CA TYR A 141 -3.54 -13.32 -1.01
C TYR A 141 -2.56 -13.11 -2.16
N MET A 142 -3.07 -12.97 -3.39
CA MET A 142 -2.23 -12.70 -4.56
C MET A 142 -1.52 -11.35 -4.45
N PHE A 143 -2.25 -10.33 -3.99
CA PHE A 143 -1.67 -9.03 -3.67
C PHE A 143 -0.55 -9.14 -2.62
N ASN A 144 -0.80 -9.85 -1.51
CA ASN A 144 0.16 -10.01 -0.44
C ASN A 144 1.41 -10.80 -0.89
N ASN A 145 1.26 -11.79 -1.76
CA ASN A 145 2.39 -12.50 -2.36
C ASN A 145 3.28 -11.57 -3.18
N GLU A 146 2.69 -10.67 -3.97
CA GLU A 146 3.47 -9.70 -4.72
C GLU A 146 4.14 -8.68 -3.80
N ASN A 147 3.47 -8.28 -2.71
CA ASN A 147 4.06 -7.44 -1.67
C ASN A 147 5.30 -8.09 -1.03
N ILE A 148 5.24 -9.40 -0.71
CA ILE A 148 6.41 -10.13 -0.19
C ILE A 148 7.57 -10.11 -1.19
N LYS A 149 7.30 -10.35 -2.49
CA LYS A 149 8.35 -10.30 -3.53
C LYS A 149 8.92 -8.90 -3.66
N GLN A 150 8.08 -7.87 -3.62
CA GLN A 150 8.50 -6.47 -3.71
C GLN A 150 9.39 -6.09 -2.53
N MET A 151 9.02 -6.50 -1.31
CA MET A 151 9.84 -6.31 -0.11
C MET A 151 11.20 -6.99 -0.22
N GLN A 152 11.27 -8.17 -0.85
CA GLN A 152 12.53 -8.86 -1.11
C GLN A 152 13.39 -8.12 -2.12
N ARG A 153 12.81 -7.70 -3.27
CA ARG A 153 13.52 -6.89 -4.28
C ARG A 153 14.08 -5.60 -3.69
N MET A 154 13.29 -4.88 -2.89
CA MET A 154 13.74 -3.65 -2.24
C MET A 154 14.95 -3.87 -1.32
N ARG A 155 15.02 -4.99 -0.60
CA ARG A 155 16.20 -5.33 0.21
C ARG A 155 17.44 -5.59 -0.66
N ASP A 156 17.26 -6.27 -1.78
CA ASP A 156 18.36 -6.58 -2.70
C ASP A 156 18.83 -5.32 -3.45
N ASP A 157 17.92 -4.41 -3.79
CA ASP A 157 18.23 -3.10 -4.37
C ASP A 157 19.04 -2.23 -3.39
N VAL A 158 18.62 -2.17 -2.11
CA VAL A 158 19.38 -1.45 -1.06
C VAL A 158 20.80 -2.00 -0.92
N ARG A 159 20.98 -3.33 -0.88
CA ARG A 159 22.32 -3.94 -0.84
C ARG A 159 23.16 -3.58 -2.07
N THR A 160 22.53 -3.56 -3.24
CA THR A 160 23.22 -3.20 -4.49
C THR A 160 23.68 -1.74 -4.47
N ILE A 161 22.82 -0.84 -3.97
CA ILE A 161 23.14 0.58 -3.79
C ILE A 161 24.29 0.75 -2.79
N ASP A 162 24.29 0.04 -1.66
CA ASP A 162 25.35 0.11 -0.67
C ASP A 162 26.71 -0.33 -1.24
N ILE A 163 26.73 -1.41 -2.02
CA ILE A 163 27.94 -1.88 -2.71
C ILE A 163 28.43 -0.82 -3.72
N LEU A 164 27.50 -0.20 -4.45
CA LEU A 164 27.85 0.81 -5.44
C LEU A 164 28.40 2.09 -4.79
N ASN A 165 27.82 2.50 -3.66
CA ASN A 165 28.31 3.63 -2.85
C ASN A 165 29.73 3.37 -2.33
N GLN A 166 30.01 2.18 -1.80
CA GLN A 166 31.37 1.82 -1.35
C GLN A 166 32.40 1.86 -2.49
N LYS A 167 32.02 1.39 -3.69
CA LYS A 167 32.87 1.48 -4.89
C LYS A 167 33.10 2.93 -5.31
N TYR A 168 32.06 3.76 -5.25
CA TYR A 168 32.14 5.18 -5.56
C TYR A 168 33.10 5.91 -4.61
N GLU A 169 32.93 5.75 -3.30
CA GLU A 169 33.83 6.34 -2.29
C GLU A 169 35.29 5.90 -2.47
N THR A 170 35.51 4.63 -2.84
CA THR A 170 36.85 4.12 -3.12
C THR A 170 37.45 4.77 -4.36
N LEU A 171 36.65 4.99 -5.41
CA LEU A 171 37.09 5.62 -6.64
C LEU A 171 37.38 7.11 -6.42
N GLU A 172 36.55 7.80 -5.65
CA GLU A 172 36.74 9.20 -5.26
C GLU A 172 38.07 9.39 -4.50
N LYS A 173 38.37 8.54 -3.51
CA LYS A 173 39.67 8.56 -2.81
C LYS A 173 40.86 8.36 -3.73
N LYS A 174 40.75 7.47 -4.72
CA LYS A 174 41.81 7.25 -5.71
C LYS A 174 41.98 8.45 -6.64
N TYR A 175 40.87 9.08 -7.04
CA TYR A 175 40.88 10.29 -7.84
C TYR A 175 41.59 11.43 -7.09
N ASP A 176 41.19 11.71 -5.85
CA ASP A 176 41.80 12.74 -5.01
C ASP A 176 43.30 12.51 -4.81
N ALA A 177 43.70 11.26 -4.55
CA ALA A 177 45.11 10.90 -4.42
C ALA A 177 45.90 11.13 -5.72
N SER A 178 45.29 10.86 -6.88
CA SER A 178 45.89 11.12 -8.19
C SER A 178 45.99 12.62 -8.49
N GLU A 179 44.97 13.39 -8.15
CA GLU A 179 44.94 14.85 -8.32
C GLU A 179 46.02 15.52 -7.46
N GLN A 180 46.17 15.09 -6.20
CA GLN A 180 47.24 15.56 -5.32
C GLN A 180 48.63 15.27 -5.89
N LYS A 181 48.86 14.06 -6.41
CA LYS A 181 50.13 13.70 -7.07
C LYS A 181 50.39 14.58 -8.30
N LEU A 182 49.37 14.84 -9.11
CA LEU A 182 49.50 15.72 -10.28
C LEU A 182 49.87 17.15 -9.87
N MET A 183 49.26 17.69 -8.82
CA MET A 183 49.64 19.01 -8.31
C MET A 183 51.09 19.04 -7.81
N GLN A 184 51.53 18.00 -7.10
CA GLN A 184 52.92 17.88 -6.66
C GLN A 184 53.90 17.87 -7.84
N LEU A 185 53.60 17.09 -8.88
CA LEU A 185 54.43 17.03 -10.09
C LEU A 185 54.49 18.39 -10.80
N LYS A 186 53.36 19.08 -10.96
CA LYS A 186 53.33 20.44 -11.54
C LYS A 186 54.16 21.44 -10.72
N ASN A 187 54.16 21.32 -9.39
CA ASN A 187 54.97 22.18 -8.53
C ASN A 187 56.48 21.88 -8.66
N ILE A 188 56.85 20.60 -8.83
CA ILE A 188 58.24 20.19 -9.10
C ILE A 188 58.69 20.74 -10.46
N GLU A 189 57.88 20.55 -11.51
CA GLU A 189 58.15 21.06 -12.86
C GLU A 189 58.38 22.58 -12.85
N LYS A 190 57.49 23.33 -12.20
CA LYS A 190 57.65 24.79 -12.04
C LYS A 190 58.98 25.16 -11.38
N LYS A 191 59.40 24.44 -10.33
CA LYS A 191 60.68 24.70 -9.65
C LYS A 191 61.90 24.39 -10.53
N LEU A 192 61.81 23.37 -11.38
CA LEU A 192 62.89 22.99 -12.29
C LEU A 192 63.05 23.99 -13.46
N ASN A 193 61.96 24.61 -13.91
CA ASN A 193 61.95 25.58 -15.02
C ASN A 193 62.35 27.03 -14.64
N VAL A 194 62.75 27.32 -13.39
CA VAL A 194 63.25 28.66 -12.98
C VAL A 194 64.78 28.77 -13.13
N ARG A 195 65.35 28.17 -14.17
CA ARG A 195 66.76 28.33 -14.57
C ARG A 195 66.82 29.03 -15.92
#